data_AF-A0A1Z1FF55-F1
#
_entry.id   AF-A0A1Z1FF55-F1
#
_cell.length_a   1.000
_cell.length_b   1.000
_cell.length_c   1.000
_cell.angle_alpha   90.00
_cell.angle_beta   90.00
_cell.angle_gamma   90.00
#
_symmetry.space_group_name_H-M   'P 1'
#
loop_
_entity.id
_entity.type
_entity.pdbx_description
1 polymer ?
#
loop_
_entity_poly.entity_id
_entity_poly.type
_entity_poly.pdbx_seq_one_letter_code
_entity_poly.pdbx_strand_id
1 'polypeptide(L)'
;MDPLAMSRLAFDWWRLCIESSQVIALRSMRMMQGGAVAQREAVRMVSEKWETAALLGMSAATGQAGNTPEAAMRGAMQRYQTKVSANRRRLSR
;
A
#
# COMPACT_ATOMS: atom_id res chain seq x y z
N MET A 1 -17.85 20.33 -1.60
CA MET A 1 -17.18 19.08 -2.01
C MET A 1 -18.12 18.33 -2.94
N ASP A 2 -17.63 17.87 -4.08
CA ASP A 2 -18.42 17.11 -5.06
C ASP A 2 -18.86 15.75 -4.45
N PRO A 3 -20.17 15.47 -4.32
CA PRO A 3 -20.68 14.22 -3.75
C PRO A 3 -20.12 12.97 -4.44
N LEU A 4 -19.91 13.03 -5.76
CA LEU A 4 -19.37 11.91 -6.53
C LEU A 4 -17.89 11.66 -6.21
N ALA A 5 -17.13 12.71 -5.89
CA ALA A 5 -15.73 12.60 -5.50
C ALA A 5 -15.57 11.91 -4.14
N MET A 6 -16.51 12.12 -3.21
CA MET A 6 -16.52 11.46 -1.90
C MET A 6 -16.86 9.97 -2.03
N SER A 7 -17.86 9.62 -2.85
CA SER A 7 -18.23 8.22 -3.09
C SER A 7 -17.09 7.42 -3.74
N ARG A 8 -16.36 8.02 -4.69
CA ARG A 8 -15.17 7.39 -5.31
C ARG A 8 -14.07 7.14 -4.29
N LEU A 9 -13.76 8.13 -3.45
CA LEU A 9 -12.75 7.99 -2.39
C LEU A 9 -13.13 6.89 -1.39
N ALA A 10 -14.40 6.82 -1.00
CA ALA A 10 -14.91 5.79 -0.10
C ALA A 10 -14.78 4.39 -0.72
N PHE A 11 -15.12 4.24 -2.02
CA PHE A 11 -14.96 2.97 -2.74
C PHE A 11 -13.49 2.56 -2.87
N ASP A 12 -12.62 3.51 -3.22
CA ASP A 12 -11.17 3.35 -3.31
C ASP A 12 -10.56 2.90 -1.98
N TRP A 13 -11.04 3.48 -0.88
CA TRP A 13 -10.64 3.08 0.48
C TRP A 13 -11.12 1.67 0.82
N TRP A 14 -12.40 1.36 0.57
CA TRP A 14 -12.96 0.04 0.83
C TRP A 14 -12.22 -1.06 0.06
N ARG A 15 -11.93 -0.80 -1.22
CA ARG A 15 -11.11 -1.69 -2.04
C ARG A 15 -9.71 -1.88 -1.45
N LEU A 16 -9.06 -0.79 -1.01
CA LEU A 16 -7.76 -0.87 -0.36
C LEU A 16 -7.79 -1.74 0.91
N CYS A 17 -8.83 -1.61 1.74
CA CYS A 17 -9.02 -2.43 2.92
C CYS A 17 -9.09 -3.92 2.56
N ILE A 18 -9.91 -4.28 1.57
CA ILE A 18 -10.05 -5.67 1.12
C ILE A 18 -8.71 -6.23 0.60
N GLU A 19 -8.04 -5.50 -0.30
CA GLU A 19 -6.76 -5.97 -0.85
C GLU A 19 -5.70 -6.09 0.27
N SER A 20 -5.73 -5.20 1.26
CA SER A 20 -4.83 -5.27 2.42
C SER A 20 -5.10 -6.49 3.29
N SER A 21 -6.36 -6.81 3.59
CA SER A 21 -6.73 -8.03 4.32
C SER A 21 -6.26 -9.29 3.61
N GLN A 22 -6.34 -9.35 2.28
CA GLN A 22 -5.82 -10.48 1.49
C GLN A 22 -4.30 -10.58 1.57
N VAL A 23 -3.58 -9.46 1.46
CA VAL A 23 -2.11 -9.44 1.62
C VAL A 23 -1.70 -9.93 3.00
N ILE A 24 -2.41 -9.51 4.06
CA ILE A 24 -2.16 -9.97 5.42
C ILE A 24 -2.36 -11.48 5.51
N ALA A 25 -3.49 -12.02 5.03
CA ALA A 25 -3.76 -13.45 5.05
C ALA A 25 -2.69 -14.26 4.29
N LEU A 26 -2.32 -13.83 3.08
CA LEU A 26 -1.28 -14.47 2.26
C LEU A 26 0.08 -14.46 2.96
N ARG A 27 0.42 -13.37 3.64
CA ARG A 27 1.67 -13.26 4.43
C ARG A 27 1.66 -14.17 5.62
N SER A 28 0.55 -14.24 6.35
CA SER A 28 0.40 -15.20 7.46
C SER A 28 0.66 -16.62 6.97
N MET A 29 0.11 -17.01 5.80
CA MET A 29 0.40 -18.33 5.21
C MET A 29 1.88 -18.52 4.86
N ARG A 30 2.58 -17.51 4.32
CA ARG A 30 4.03 -17.58 4.07
C ARG A 30 4.84 -17.67 5.36
N MET A 31 4.42 -16.98 6.43
CA MET A 31 5.07 -17.04 7.73
C MET A 31 4.91 -18.43 8.38
N MET A 32 3.72 -19.02 8.26
CA MET A 32 3.45 -20.37 8.79
C MET A 32 4.33 -21.46 8.15
N GLN A 33 4.84 -21.25 6.94
CA GLN A 33 5.79 -22.18 6.31
C GLN A 33 7.15 -22.22 7.03
N GLY A 34 7.47 -21.20 7.85
CA GLY A 34 8.71 -21.13 8.61
C GLY A 34 9.98 -21.07 7.76
N GLY A 35 11.12 -21.28 8.42
CA GLY A 35 12.44 -21.39 7.81
C GLY A 35 12.81 -20.23 6.89
N ALA A 36 13.53 -20.55 5.81
CA ALA A 36 14.05 -19.55 4.89
C ALA A 36 12.94 -18.81 4.10
N VAL A 37 11.77 -19.43 3.91
CA VAL A 37 10.63 -18.78 3.23
C VAL A 37 10.07 -17.65 4.10
N ALA A 38 9.81 -17.93 5.37
CA ALA A 38 9.33 -16.94 6.31
C ALA A 38 10.34 -15.81 6.49
N GLN A 39 11.63 -16.12 6.65
CA GLN A 39 12.68 -15.10 6.80
C GLN A 39 12.75 -14.15 5.59
N ARG A 40 12.75 -14.70 4.37
CA ARG A 40 12.79 -13.89 3.14
C ARG A 40 11.59 -12.97 3.01
N GLU A 41 10.39 -13.48 3.31
CA GLU A 41 9.18 -12.66 3.25
C GLU A 41 9.20 -11.59 4.36
N ALA A 42 9.65 -11.90 5.58
CA ALA A 42 9.79 -10.92 6.66
C ALA A 42 10.73 -9.75 6.30
N VAL A 43 11.91 -10.06 5.74
CA VAL A 43 12.86 -9.03 5.27
C VAL A 43 12.21 -8.17 4.18
N ARG A 44 11.57 -8.81 3.20
CA ARG A 44 10.89 -8.09 2.10
C ARG A 44 9.78 -7.18 2.63
N MET A 45 9.00 -7.62 3.62
CA MET A 45 7.97 -6.77 4.24
C MET A 45 8.52 -5.48 4.85
N VAL A 46 9.76 -5.49 5.34
CA VAL A 46 10.40 -4.30 5.91
C VAL A 46 10.95 -3.42 4.79
N SER A 47 11.62 -4.01 3.80
CA SER A 47 12.12 -3.29 2.62
C SER A 47 11.00 -2.53 1.90
N GLU A 48 9.85 -3.16 1.68
CA GLU A 48 8.71 -2.53 1.02
C GLU A 48 8.16 -1.30 1.79
N LYS A 49 8.21 -1.33 3.13
CA LYS A 49 7.80 -0.17 3.96
C LYS A 49 8.76 0.99 3.79
N TRP A 50 10.06 0.70 3.82
CA TRP A 50 11.11 1.70 3.60
C TRP A 50 11.04 2.31 2.20
N GLU A 51 10.88 1.49 1.16
CA GLU A 51 10.71 2.00 -0.21
C GLU A 51 9.50 2.93 -0.32
N THR A 52 8.36 2.56 0.27
CA THR A 52 7.15 3.37 0.20
C THR A 52 7.30 4.67 1.01
N ALA A 53 7.90 4.59 2.20
CA ALA A 53 8.18 5.76 3.02
C ALA A 53 9.16 6.72 2.34
N ALA A 54 10.22 6.21 1.71
CA ALA A 54 11.18 7.01 0.95
C ALA A 54 10.51 7.69 -0.24
N LEU A 55 9.68 6.97 -1.01
CA LEU A 55 8.93 7.54 -2.14
C LEU A 55 7.97 8.66 -1.71
N LEU A 56 7.27 8.48 -0.58
CA LEU A 56 6.38 9.49 -0.02
C LEU A 56 7.17 10.70 0.52
N GLY A 57 8.26 10.46 1.25
CA GLY A 57 9.14 11.50 1.78
C GLY A 57 9.77 12.34 0.68
N MET A 58 10.30 11.71 -0.38
CA MET A 58 10.81 12.42 -1.55
C MET A 58 9.73 13.24 -2.24
N SER A 59 8.53 12.68 -2.38
CA SER A 59 7.39 13.41 -2.97
C SER A 59 7.00 14.63 -2.16
N ALA A 60 7.06 14.55 -0.83
CA ALA A 60 6.81 15.69 0.04
C ALA A 60 7.94 16.73 -0.10
N ALA A 61 9.20 16.31 -0.03
CA ALA A 61 10.37 17.19 -0.11
C ALA A 61 10.50 17.92 -1.46
N THR A 62 10.03 17.31 -2.55
CA THR A 62 10.08 17.88 -3.91
C THR A 62 8.81 18.64 -4.31
N GLY A 63 7.84 18.78 -3.40
CA GLY A 63 6.54 19.41 -3.70
C GLY A 63 5.61 18.58 -4.60
N GLN A 64 6.01 17.37 -5.00
CA GLN A 64 5.20 16.46 -5.82
C GLN A 64 4.05 15.80 -5.05
N ALA A 65 3.97 16.00 -3.74
CA ALA A 65 2.81 15.60 -2.94
C ALA A 65 1.55 16.42 -3.27
N GLY A 66 1.68 17.53 -3.98
CA GLY A 66 0.58 18.43 -4.31
C GLY A 66 0.49 19.61 -3.36
N ASN A 67 -0.23 20.65 -3.82
CA ASN A 67 -0.24 21.96 -3.16
C ASN A 67 -1.35 22.10 -2.09
N THR A 68 -2.16 21.06 -1.89
CA THR A 68 -3.19 21.03 -0.84
C THR A 68 -3.10 19.74 -0.02
N PRO A 69 -3.52 19.75 1.25
CA PRO A 69 -3.59 18.54 2.08
C PRO A 69 -4.41 17.42 1.44
N GLU A 70 -5.52 17.74 0.77
CA GLU A 70 -6.36 16.73 0.11
C GLU A 70 -5.65 16.08 -1.09
N ALA A 71 -4.91 16.87 -1.88
CA ALA A 71 -4.13 16.34 -3.00
C ALA A 71 -3.03 15.38 -2.50
N ALA A 72 -2.35 15.76 -1.41
CA ALA A 72 -1.34 14.93 -0.76
C ALA A 72 -1.90 13.62 -0.22
N MET A 73 -3.04 13.68 0.48
CA MET A 73 -3.72 12.48 0.98
C MET A 73 -4.16 11.55 -0.16
N ARG A 74 -4.73 12.11 -1.23
CA ARG A 74 -5.15 11.32 -2.40
C ARG A 74 -3.98 10.65 -3.10
N GLY A 75 -2.89 11.39 -3.32
CA GLY A 75 -1.66 10.87 -3.92
C GLY A 75 -1.04 9.76 -3.07
N ALA A 76 -1.01 9.93 -1.74
CA ALA A 76 -0.54 8.88 -0.83
C ALA A 76 -1.43 7.62 -0.92
N MET A 77 -2.76 7.79 -0.92
CA MET A 77 -3.70 6.67 -1.02
C MET A 77 -3.53 5.86 -2.30
N GLN A 78 -3.39 6.53 -3.45
CA GLN A 78 -3.16 5.88 -4.75
C GLN A 78 -1.84 5.08 -4.76
N ARG A 79 -0.79 5.61 -4.13
CA ARG A 79 0.49 4.89 -3.98
C ARG A 79 0.35 3.64 -3.12
N TYR A 80 -0.37 3.73 -1.99
CA TYR A 80 -0.64 2.56 -1.16
C TYR A 80 -1.45 1.51 -1.91
N GLN A 81 -2.51 1.89 -2.63
CA GLN A 81 -3.27 0.97 -3.47
C GLN A 81 -2.39 0.25 -4.49
N THR A 82 -1.53 0.98 -5.18
CA THR A 82 -0.62 0.41 -6.17
C THR A 82 0.32 -0.62 -5.53
N LYS A 83 0.92 -0.29 -4.38
CA LYS A 83 1.84 -1.19 -3.67
C LYS A 83 1.12 -2.42 -3.09
N VAL A 84 -0.05 -2.24 -2.48
CA VAL A 84 -0.86 -3.35 -1.95
C VAL A 84 -1.30 -4.29 -3.06
N SER A 85 -1.73 -3.77 -4.21
CA SER A 85 -2.14 -4.60 -5.35
C SER A 85 -0.98 -5.40 -5.94
N ALA A 86 0.21 -4.78 -6.06
CA ALA A 86 1.42 -5.47 -6.48
C ALA A 86 1.80 -6.60 -5.50
N ASN A 87 1.73 -6.34 -4.20
CA ASN A 87 2.00 -7.32 -3.15
C ASN A 87 1.05 -8.50 -3.22
N ARG A 88 -0.25 -8.23 -3.35
CA ARG A 88 -1.29 -9.26 -3.50
C ARG A 88 -1.01 -10.16 -4.69
N ARG A 89 -0.76 -9.58 -5.87
CA ARG A 89 -0.46 -10.32 -7.10
C ARG A 89 0.78 -11.17 -6.99
N ARG A 90 1.81 -10.71 -6.29
CA ARG A 90 3.04 -11.47 -6.05
C ARG A 90 2.78 -12.64 -5.12
N LEU A 91 2.09 -12.39 -4.02
CA LEU A 91 1.86 -13.37 -2.98
C LEU A 91 0.92 -14.50 -3.41
N SER A 92 0.03 -14.22 -4.37
CA SER A 92 -0.88 -15.20 -4.98
C SER A 92 -0.25 -16.04 -6.09
N ARG A 93 1.05 -15.88 -6.37
CA ARG A 93 1.85 -16.74 -7.25
C ARG A 93 2.74 -17.65 -6.42
#